data_AF-A0A6A4IK47-F1
#
_entry.id   AF-A0A6A4IK47-F1
#
_cell.length_a   1.000
_cell.length_b   1.000
_cell.length_c   1.000
_cell.angle_alpha   90.00
_cell.angle_beta   90.00
_cell.angle_gamma   90.00
#
_symmetry.space_group_name_H-M   'P 1'
#
loop_
_entity.id
_entity.type
_entity.pdbx_description
1 polymer ?
#
loop_
_entity_poly.entity_id
_entity_poly.type
_entity_poly.pdbx_seq_one_letter_code
_entity_poly.pdbx_strand_id
1 'polypeptide(L)'
;MRSSLVRSIQIISRSALPPKTQFLAKAIAEKAQPTVIDILTSKKATSEGFPANLRIEPVVKKEDLKNVNASIRPRLKKLLKEA
;
A
#
# COMPACT_ATOMS: atom_id res chain seq x y z
N MET A 1 -45.05 -40.80 19.43
CA MET A 1 -44.30 -39.74 18.73
C MET A 1 -45.19 -38.50 18.68
N ARG A 2 -44.75 -37.35 19.23
CA ARG A 2 -45.55 -36.11 19.24
C ARG A 2 -45.60 -35.49 17.84
N SER A 3 -46.79 -35.17 17.34
CA SER A 3 -46.96 -34.44 16.09
C SER A 3 -46.43 -33.01 16.24
N SER A 4 -45.44 -32.62 15.45
CA SER A 4 -44.91 -31.26 15.40
C SER A 4 -45.93 -30.30 14.79
N LEU A 5 -46.12 -29.14 15.41
CA LEU A 5 -46.93 -28.02 14.90
C LEU A 5 -46.60 -27.73 13.42
N VAL A 6 -47.63 -27.70 12.58
CA VAL A 6 -47.52 -27.31 11.17
C VAL A 6 -47.06 -25.86 11.13
N ARG A 7 -45.81 -25.62 10.69
CA ARG A 7 -45.30 -24.26 10.48
C ARG A 7 -46.02 -23.68 9.27
N SER A 8 -46.83 -22.64 9.46
CA SER A 8 -47.45 -21.91 8.36
C SER A 8 -46.39 -21.15 7.56
N ILE A 9 -46.20 -21.51 6.29
CA ILE A 9 -45.32 -20.79 5.37
C ILE A 9 -46.16 -19.70 4.70
N GLN A 10 -45.83 -18.44 4.96
CA GLN A 10 -46.46 -17.30 4.28
C GLN A 10 -45.60 -16.93 3.06
N ILE A 11 -46.14 -17.14 1.85
CA ILE A 11 -45.50 -16.74 0.61
C ILE A 11 -45.89 -15.30 0.31
N ILE A 12 -44.91 -14.39 0.33
CA ILE A 12 -45.10 -12.98 -0.02
C ILE A 12 -44.58 -12.75 -1.44
N SER A 13 -45.37 -12.11 -2.29
CA SER A 13 -44.98 -11.82 -3.67
C SER A 13 -43.86 -10.78 -3.71
N ARG A 14 -42.95 -10.91 -4.68
CA ARG A 14 -41.84 -9.96 -4.87
C ARG A 14 -42.31 -8.52 -5.14
N SER A 15 -43.54 -8.35 -5.62
CA SER A 15 -44.17 -7.03 -5.83
C SER A 15 -44.49 -6.29 -4.55
N ALA A 16 -44.64 -6.99 -3.42
CA ALA A 16 -44.90 -6.37 -2.11
C ALA A 16 -43.61 -5.92 -1.40
N LEU A 17 -42.44 -6.23 -1.96
CA LEU A 17 -41.15 -5.77 -1.42
C LEU A 17 -40.80 -4.40 -2.01
N PRO A 18 -40.31 -3.46 -1.21
CA PRO A 18 -39.88 -2.17 -1.73
C PRO A 18 -38.74 -2.38 -2.75
N PRO A 19 -38.71 -1.61 -3.86
CA PRO A 19 -37.66 -1.73 -4.86
C PRO A 19 -36.31 -1.48 -4.20
N LYS A 20 -35.37 -2.41 -4.40
CA LYS A 20 -34.01 -2.33 -3.85
C LYS A 20 -33.39 -1.01 -4.29
N THR A 21 -33.06 -0.14 -3.34
CA THR A 21 -32.38 1.12 -3.60
C THR A 21 -31.10 0.84 -4.38
N GLN A 22 -31.06 1.29 -5.62
CA GLN A 22 -29.85 1.25 -6.43
C GLN A 22 -28.91 2.31 -5.85
N PHE A 23 -27.91 1.87 -5.09
CA PHE A 23 -26.81 2.73 -4.70
C PHE A 23 -26.03 3.06 -5.97
N LEU A 24 -26.28 4.25 -6.53
CA LEU A 24 -25.40 4.83 -7.54
C LEU A 24 -24.05 5.08 -6.87
N ALA A 25 -23.06 4.25 -7.19
CA ALA A 25 -21.69 4.48 -6.79
C ALA A 25 -21.27 5.85 -7.36
N LYS A 26 -21.05 6.81 -6.46
CA LYS A 26 -20.55 8.13 -6.85
C LYS A 26 -19.16 7.91 -7.45
N ALA A 27 -19.01 8.12 -8.75
CA ALA A 27 -17.72 8.02 -9.42
C ALA A 27 -16.79 9.04 -8.74
N ILE A 28 -15.86 8.54 -7.94
CA ILE A 28 -14.80 9.36 -7.39
C ILE A 28 -13.97 9.74 -8.60
N ALA A 29 -14.10 10.99 -9.07
CA ALA A 29 -13.14 11.55 -10.00
C ALA A 29 -11.81 11.60 -9.24
N GLU A 30 -11.03 10.53 -9.34
CA GLU A 30 -9.65 10.50 -8.88
C GLU A 30 -8.92 11.58 -9.67
N LYS A 31 -8.79 12.76 -9.08
CA LYS A 31 -7.71 13.66 -9.48
C LYS A 31 -6.46 12.83 -9.33
N ALA A 32 -5.84 12.48 -10.46
CA ALA A 32 -4.58 11.76 -10.51
C ALA A 32 -3.55 12.61 -9.75
N GLN A 33 -3.45 12.37 -8.45
CA GLN A 33 -2.43 12.99 -7.63
C GLN A 33 -1.11 12.39 -8.12
N PRO A 34 -0.12 13.23 -8.47
CA PRO A 34 1.16 12.73 -8.91
C PRO A 34 1.71 11.83 -7.81
N THR A 35 2.04 10.61 -8.18
CA THR A 35 2.62 9.65 -7.26
C THR A 35 4.00 10.16 -6.83
N VAL A 36 4.52 9.65 -5.72
CA VAL A 36 5.89 9.97 -5.28
C VAL A 36 6.90 9.67 -6.39
N ILE A 37 6.64 8.64 -7.21
CA ILE A 37 7.46 8.29 -8.38
C ILE A 37 7.45 9.43 -9.40
N ASP A 38 6.28 9.98 -9.73
CA ASP A 38 6.13 11.09 -10.70
C ASP A 38 6.84 12.37 -10.24
N ILE A 39 6.83 12.62 -8.93
CA ILE A 39 7.54 13.75 -8.31
C ILE A 39 9.07 13.54 -8.39
N LEU A 40 9.54 12.30 -8.24
CA LEU A 40 10.97 11.99 -8.29
C LEU A 40 11.50 11.94 -9.73
N THR A 41 10.72 11.45 -10.69
CA THR A 41 11.09 11.45 -12.12
C THR A 41 11.14 12.86 -12.69
N SER A 42 10.19 13.73 -12.33
CA SER A 42 10.24 15.15 -12.72
C SER A 42 11.48 15.85 -12.15
N LYS A 43 11.81 15.64 -10.87
CA LYS A 43 13.03 16.19 -10.26
C LYS A 43 14.32 15.65 -10.88
N LYS A 44 14.34 14.41 -11.36
CA LYS A 44 15.49 13.84 -12.09
C LYS A 44 15.76 14.57 -13.39
N ALA A 45 14.72 14.96 -14.11
CA ALA A 45 14.87 15.64 -15.40
C ALA A 45 15.39 17.08 -15.27
N THR A 46 15.26 17.72 -14.10
CA THR A 46 15.56 19.15 -13.91
C THR A 46 16.82 19.43 -13.10
N SER A 47 17.40 18.42 -12.42
CA SER A 47 18.52 18.61 -11.48
C SER A 47 19.83 18.04 -12.02
N GLU A 48 20.85 18.90 -12.17
CA GLU A 48 22.23 18.49 -12.52
C GLU A 48 22.92 17.62 -11.46
N GLY A 49 22.32 17.47 -10.27
CA GLY A 49 22.85 16.66 -9.16
C GLY A 49 21.93 15.52 -8.71
N PHE A 50 21.02 15.07 -9.57
CA PHE A 50 20.08 14.01 -9.18
C PHE A 50 20.84 12.71 -8.88
N PRO A 51 20.69 12.12 -7.67
CA PRO A 51 21.44 10.94 -7.29
C PRO A 51 21.06 9.78 -8.21
N ALA A 52 22.06 9.10 -8.77
CA ALA A 52 21.85 7.94 -9.65
C ALA A 52 21.04 6.82 -8.97
N ASN A 53 21.17 6.73 -7.64
CA ASN A 53 20.42 5.82 -6.79
C ASN A 53 19.55 6.61 -5.80
N LEU A 54 18.24 6.59 -5.98
CA LEU A 54 17.29 7.00 -4.94
C LEU A 54 17.38 5.97 -3.82
N ARG A 55 18.25 6.21 -2.84
CA ARG A 55 18.33 5.40 -1.62
C ARG A 55 17.02 5.61 -0.85
N ILE A 56 16.12 4.64 -0.96
CA ILE A 56 14.91 4.54 -0.14
C ILE A 56 15.31 4.16 1.30
N GLU A 57 16.45 3.50 1.45
CA GLU A 57 16.99 3.08 2.74
C GLU A 57 17.74 4.20 3.46
N PRO A 58 17.66 4.25 4.80
CA PRO A 58 18.40 5.22 5.60
C PRO A 58 19.92 5.02 5.45
N VAL A 59 20.66 6.12 5.43
CA VAL A 59 22.13 6.09 5.38
C VAL A 59 22.67 5.40 6.63
N VAL A 60 23.35 4.26 6.45
CA VAL A 60 24.00 3.51 7.53
C VAL A 60 25.18 4.33 8.06
N LYS A 61 25.11 4.73 9.33
CA LYS A 61 26.13 5.50 10.04
C LYS A 61 27.16 4.58 10.71
N LYS A 62 28.29 5.15 11.14
CA LYS A 62 29.31 4.42 11.89
C LYS A 62 28.77 3.86 13.21
N GLU A 63 27.79 4.53 13.80
CA GLU A 63 27.12 4.15 15.05
C GLU A 63 26.34 2.83 14.90
N ASP A 64 25.71 2.62 13.74
CA ASP A 64 24.95 1.40 13.43
C ASP A 64 25.85 0.16 13.36
N LEU A 65 27.16 0.36 13.12
CA LEU A 65 28.16 -0.70 13.08
C LEU A 65 28.84 -0.98 14.43
N LYS A 66 28.42 -0.30 15.52
CA LYS A 66 29.08 -0.41 16.84
C LYS A 66 29.04 -1.82 17.42
N ASN A 67 27.96 -2.56 17.17
CA ASN A 67 27.76 -3.92 17.68
C ASN A 67 28.10 -5.03 16.67
N VAL A 68 28.57 -4.66 15.47
CA VAL A 68 28.98 -5.62 14.44
C VAL A 68 30.38 -6.14 14.77
N ASN A 69 30.63 -7.43 14.52
CA ASN A 69 31.95 -8.04 14.71
C ASN A 69 33.04 -7.21 13.99
N ALA A 70 34.12 -6.88 14.70
CA ALA A 70 35.22 -6.06 14.20
C ALA A 70 35.86 -6.61 12.91
N SER A 71 35.88 -7.94 12.74
CA SER A 71 36.42 -8.58 11.53
C SER A 71 35.59 -8.32 10.26
N ILE A 72 34.27 -8.09 10.41
CA ILE A 72 33.33 -7.95 9.30
C ILE A 72 33.12 -6.47 8.90
N ARG A 73 33.32 -5.53 9.85
CA ARG A 73 33.14 -4.09 9.62
C ARG A 73 33.88 -3.53 8.39
N PRO A 74 35.15 -3.89 8.10
CA PRO A 74 35.86 -3.36 6.94
C PRO A 74 35.17 -3.72 5.62
N ARG A 75 34.68 -4.97 5.52
CA ARG A 75 33.98 -5.48 4.34
C ARG A 75 32.64 -4.76 4.14
N LEU A 76 31.85 -4.59 5.20
CA LEU A 76 30.59 -3.85 5.15
C LEU A 76 30.79 -2.39 4.76
N LYS A 77 31.82 -1.72 5.32
CA LYS A 77 32.15 -0.34 4.94
C LYS A 77 32.54 -0.20 3.48
N LYS A 78 33.17 -1.20 2.88
CA LYS A 78 33.52 -1.20 1.46
C LYS A 78 32.26 -1.32 0.60
N LEU A 79 31.37 -2.25 0.91
CA LEU A 79 30.08 -2.43 0.22
C LEU A 79 29.19 -1.18 0.30
N LEU A 80 29.18 -0.49 1.44
CA LEU A 80 28.41 0.74 1.62
C LEU A 80 29.01 1.97 0.92
N LYS A 81 30.30 1.95 0.58
CA LYS A 81 30.98 3.04 -0.14
C LYS A 81 30.95 2.87 -1.67
N GLU A 82 30.63 1.69 -2.18
CA GLU A 82 30.69 1.35 -3.61
C GLU A 82 29.36 1.62 -4.38
N ALA A 83 28.48 2.50 -3.89
CA ALA A 83 27.27 2.90 -4.61
C ALA A 83 26.93 4.39 -4.46
#